data_AF-A0A9D1UWE5-F1
#
_entry.id   AF-A0A9D1UWE5-F1
#
_cell.length_a   1.000
_cell.length_b   1.000
_cell.length_c   1.000
_cell.angle_alpha   90.00
_cell.angle_beta   90.00
_cell.angle_gamma   90.00
#
_symmetry.space_group_name_H-M   'P 1'
#
loop_
_entity.id
_entity.type
_entity.pdbx_description
1 polymer ?
#
loop_
_entity_poly.entity_id
_entity_poly.type
_entity_poly.pdbx_seq_one_letter_code
_entity_poly.pdbx_strand_id
1 'polypeptide(L)'
;MKICNKCSAQNPADAQFCYCCGQKLTTDAQTQKQVRYCPVCGSPNDWDARFCTNCGANLQVQSHTGNENILDSATRKINGWTGENRKVKLNLAQLFSQVFKKHTQEEADEIFIAGTKTTTPSLQQVSTSPVTPWLYSRVLAATLLVVALLWTCSFVFENTYTLISLIFFSGFAIPVALLIFFFETNVYKNISIFEAVKTFIIGGALSLVSTMIMYTIFGSGNFSLLGALLIGFVEETGKLLIVLYYVNKKNYSHIFNGLLVGAAVGAGFAAFENVGYVAEYGLKIAILRSFTSIGSHAIWTGILGAAIVMIKRDRKFNGEMLLDHRFINFYLLVVILHGLWDADIFNNLIKLMALTVAGWVAILVLIHAGLREIKQIQHNLTEKEANENEEMS
;
A
#
# COMPACT_ATOMS: atom_id res chain seq x y z
N MET A 1 0.21 21.35 -37.46
CA MET A 1 1.66 21.34 -37.15
C MET A 1 2.01 19.98 -36.56
N LYS A 2 3.07 19.33 -37.03
CA LYS A 2 3.58 18.05 -36.48
C LYS A 2 4.93 18.28 -35.80
N ILE A 3 5.10 17.81 -34.57
CA ILE A 3 6.39 17.89 -33.86
C ILE A 3 7.14 16.59 -34.10
N CYS A 4 8.39 16.68 -34.54
CA CYS A 4 9.24 15.52 -34.73
C CYS A 4 9.62 14.91 -33.36
N ASN A 5 9.36 13.62 -33.16
CA ASN A 5 9.73 12.90 -31.93
C ASN A 5 11.22 12.59 -31.79
N LYS A 6 12.04 12.85 -32.82
CA LYS A 6 13.51 12.65 -32.78
C LYS A 6 14.29 13.95 -32.53
N CYS A 7 13.88 15.07 -33.11
CA CYS A 7 14.61 16.34 -33.04
C CYS A 7 13.77 17.53 -32.55
N SER A 8 12.50 17.31 -32.19
CA SER A 8 11.56 18.34 -31.70
C SER A 8 11.27 19.51 -32.66
N ALA A 9 11.73 19.46 -33.91
CA ALA A 9 11.42 20.46 -34.93
C ALA A 9 9.92 20.50 -35.24
N GLN A 10 9.38 21.70 -35.45
CA GLN A 10 7.98 21.94 -35.81
C GLN A 10 7.80 21.91 -37.32
N ASN A 11 7.01 20.96 -37.83
CA ASN A 11 6.81 20.74 -39.26
C ASN A 11 5.38 21.13 -39.68
N PRO A 12 5.17 21.48 -40.96
CA PRO A 12 3.84 21.67 -41.55
C PRO A 12 2.90 20.49 -41.29
N ALA A 13 1.58 20.74 -41.29
CA ALA A 13 0.58 19.72 -40.95
C ALA A 13 0.50 18.57 -41.99
N ASP A 14 0.87 18.85 -43.23
CA ASP A 14 0.90 17.95 -44.38
C ASP A 14 2.26 17.25 -44.59
N ALA A 15 3.30 17.63 -43.84
CA ALA A 15 4.63 17.04 -43.96
C ALA A 15 4.62 15.55 -43.62
N GLN A 16 5.13 14.71 -44.54
CA GLN A 16 5.32 13.28 -44.35
C GLN A 16 6.67 12.94 -43.69
N PHE A 17 7.67 13.82 -43.81
CA PHE A 17 9.00 13.67 -43.25
C PHE A 17 9.45 14.96 -42.57
N CYS A 18 10.29 14.85 -41.54
CA CYS A 18 10.83 15.99 -40.84
C CYS A 18 11.89 16.69 -41.70
N TYR A 19 11.76 18.00 -41.94
CA TYR A 19 12.73 18.76 -42.73
C TYR A 19 14.11 18.86 -42.07
N CYS A 20 14.18 18.70 -40.74
CA CYS A 20 15.42 18.83 -39.98
C CYS A 20 16.23 17.52 -39.92
N CYS A 21 15.57 16.36 -39.76
CA CYS A 21 16.27 15.08 -39.51
C CYS A 21 15.83 13.90 -40.40
N GLY A 22 14.91 14.11 -41.35
CA GLY A 22 14.46 13.08 -42.29
C GLY A 22 13.51 12.02 -41.71
N GLN A 23 13.18 12.07 -40.42
CA GLN A 23 12.27 11.12 -39.77
C GLN A 23 10.84 11.22 -40.33
N LYS A 24 10.22 10.07 -40.67
CA LYS A 24 8.81 10.02 -41.10
C LYS A 24 7.88 10.49 -39.98
N LEU A 25 6.98 11.41 -40.28
CA LEU A 25 6.03 12.02 -39.35
C LEU A 25 4.68 11.32 -39.47
N THR A 26 4.45 10.30 -38.64
CA THR A 26 3.22 9.50 -38.63
C THR A 26 2.04 10.29 -38.09
N THR A 27 1.02 10.49 -38.92
CA THR A 27 -0.36 10.79 -38.50
C THR A 27 -1.03 9.47 -38.28
N ASP A 28 -1.09 9.00 -37.03
CA ASP A 28 -2.13 8.12 -36.50
C ASP A 28 -1.83 7.88 -35.02
N ALA A 29 -2.86 8.04 -34.19
CA ALA A 29 -2.86 7.58 -32.82
C ALA A 29 -2.80 6.03 -32.81
N GLN A 30 -2.07 5.47 -31.85
CA GLN A 30 -1.91 4.03 -31.57
C GLN A 30 -0.88 3.25 -32.40
N THR A 31 0.34 3.15 -31.87
CA THR A 31 1.05 1.87 -31.63
C THR A 31 2.38 2.19 -30.93
N GLN A 32 2.32 2.52 -29.64
CA GLN A 32 3.45 2.17 -28.78
C GLN A 32 3.51 0.64 -28.81
N LYS A 33 4.52 0.07 -29.48
CA LYS A 33 4.82 -1.37 -29.37
C LYS A 33 4.84 -1.70 -27.88
N GLN A 34 3.87 -2.47 -27.41
CA GLN A 34 3.86 -2.94 -26.03
C GLN A 34 5.05 -3.88 -25.89
N VAL A 35 5.99 -3.53 -25.01
CA VAL A 35 7.20 -4.32 -24.73
C VAL A 35 6.98 -5.07 -23.41
N ARG A 36 7.34 -6.35 -23.38
CA ARG A 36 7.41 -7.17 -22.16
C ARG A 36 8.86 -7.56 -21.90
N TYR A 37 9.23 -7.69 -20.63
CA TYR A 37 10.60 -8.07 -20.26
C TYR A 37 10.68 -9.56 -19.92
N CYS A 38 11.77 -10.20 -20.33
CA CYS A 38 11.99 -11.61 -20.04
C CYS A 38 12.21 -11.83 -18.54
N PRO A 39 11.50 -12.77 -17.89
CA PRO A 39 11.65 -13.01 -16.46
C PRO A 39 12.95 -13.76 -16.09
N VAL A 40 13.67 -14.30 -17.07
CA VAL A 40 14.92 -15.05 -16.86
C VAL A 40 16.14 -14.15 -17.04
N CYS A 41 16.16 -13.34 -18.11
CA CYS A 41 17.34 -12.53 -18.45
C CYS A 41 17.06 -11.02 -18.57
N GLY A 42 15.85 -10.55 -18.27
CA GLY A 42 15.52 -9.12 -18.28
C GLY A 42 15.38 -8.47 -19.66
N SER A 43 15.60 -9.18 -20.79
CA SER A 43 15.63 -8.52 -22.10
C SER A 43 14.23 -8.06 -22.56
N PRO A 44 14.14 -6.93 -23.31
CA PRO A 44 12.89 -6.49 -23.92
C PRO A 44 12.48 -7.45 -25.04
N ASN A 45 11.19 -7.77 -25.10
CA ASN A 45 10.57 -8.64 -26.08
C ASN A 45 9.22 -8.03 -26.52
N ASP A 46 8.79 -8.34 -27.74
CA ASP A 46 7.43 -7.98 -28.18
C ASP A 46 6.39 -8.62 -27.25
N TRP A 47 5.28 -7.93 -26.99
CA TRP A 47 4.25 -8.39 -26.05
C TRP A 47 3.69 -9.79 -26.38
N ASP A 48 3.63 -10.13 -27.67
CA ASP A 48 3.17 -11.42 -28.20
C ASP A 48 4.28 -12.47 -28.39
N ALA A 49 5.54 -12.14 -28.05
CA ALA A 49 6.66 -13.06 -28.18
C ALA A 49 6.45 -14.33 -27.32
N ARG A 50 6.60 -15.50 -27.96
CA ARG A 50 6.47 -16.81 -27.30
C ARG A 50 7.71 -17.23 -26.51
N PHE A 51 8.88 -16.80 -26.96
CA PHE A 51 10.17 -17.09 -26.36
C PHE A 51 10.99 -15.82 -26.31
N CYS A 52 11.85 -15.72 -25.31
CA CYS A 52 12.77 -14.62 -25.17
C CYS A 52 13.79 -14.64 -26.31
N THR A 53 13.91 -13.54 -27.03
CA THR A 53 14.88 -13.37 -28.13
C THR A 53 16.33 -13.44 -27.65
N ASN A 54 16.59 -13.08 -26.39
CA ASN A 54 17.95 -13.13 -25.80
C ASN A 54 18.30 -14.50 -25.18
N CYS A 55 17.50 -15.04 -24.25
CA CYS A 55 17.85 -16.25 -23.49
C CYS A 55 17.02 -17.50 -23.84
N GLY A 56 16.08 -17.43 -24.78
CA GLY A 56 15.23 -18.57 -25.17
C GLY A 56 14.15 -18.97 -24.16
N ALA A 57 14.03 -18.28 -23.01
CA ALA A 57 13.02 -18.58 -22.01
C ALA A 57 11.59 -18.46 -22.56
N ASN A 58 10.72 -19.42 -22.25
CA ASN A 58 9.32 -19.38 -22.67
C ASN A 58 8.60 -18.20 -21.98
N LEU A 59 8.02 -17.32 -22.80
CA LEU A 59 7.29 -16.12 -22.39
C LEU A 59 5.77 -16.32 -22.43
N GLN A 60 5.26 -17.43 -22.98
CA GLN A 60 3.82 -17.67 -22.96
C GLN A 60 3.34 -17.81 -21.51
N VAL A 61 2.28 -17.07 -21.17
CA VAL A 61 1.55 -17.24 -19.92
C VAL A 61 1.00 -18.66 -19.93
N GLN A 62 1.68 -19.58 -19.26
CA GLN A 62 1.13 -20.89 -19.02
C GLN A 62 -0.11 -20.70 -18.14
N SER A 63 -1.28 -20.73 -18.76
CA SER A 63 -2.54 -21.02 -18.08
C SER A 63 -2.43 -22.46 -17.58
N HIS A 64 -1.73 -22.65 -16.46
CA HIS A 64 -1.76 -23.91 -15.76
C HIS A 64 -3.18 -24.11 -15.26
N THR A 65 -3.95 -24.94 -15.97
CA THR A 65 -5.15 -25.62 -15.49
C THR A 65 -4.79 -26.67 -14.44
N GLY A 66 -4.01 -26.26 -13.43
CA GLY A 66 -3.87 -27.00 -12.19
C GLY A 66 -5.08 -26.69 -11.31
N ASN A 67 -5.37 -27.57 -10.35
CA ASN A 67 -6.40 -27.37 -9.33
C ASN A 67 -6.06 -26.11 -8.50
N GLU A 68 -6.44 -24.93 -8.99
CA GLU A 68 -6.11 -23.66 -8.38
C GLU A 68 -7.06 -23.40 -7.21
N ASN A 69 -6.51 -23.43 -6.01
CA ASN A 69 -7.26 -23.04 -4.83
C ASN A 69 -7.64 -21.55 -4.92
N ILE A 70 -8.70 -21.16 -4.20
CA ILE A 70 -9.26 -19.79 -4.21
C ILE A 70 -8.18 -18.72 -3.96
N LEU A 71 -7.20 -19.01 -3.09
CA LEU A 71 -6.08 -18.11 -2.79
C LEU A 71 -5.16 -17.87 -4.01
N ASP A 72 -4.88 -18.90 -4.81
CA ASP A 72 -4.02 -18.78 -6.01
C ASP A 72 -4.70 -17.91 -7.07
N SER A 73 -6.03 -18.04 -7.22
CA SER A 73 -6.83 -17.22 -8.12
C SER A 73 -6.93 -15.76 -7.63
N ALA A 74 -7.18 -15.55 -6.33
CA ALA A 74 -7.25 -14.22 -5.72
C ALA A 74 -5.93 -13.45 -5.85
N THR A 75 -4.80 -14.09 -5.50
CA THR A 75 -3.47 -13.46 -5.61
C THR A 75 -3.12 -13.12 -7.06
N ARG A 76 -3.45 -13.99 -8.02
CA ARG A 76 -3.26 -13.69 -9.44
C ARG A 76 -4.07 -12.48 -9.89
N LYS A 77 -5.36 -12.43 -9.53
CA LYS A 77 -6.26 -11.34 -9.94
C LYS A 77 -5.78 -9.99 -9.42
N ILE A 78 -5.40 -9.93 -8.13
CA ILE A 78 -4.88 -8.70 -7.52
C ILE A 78 -3.51 -8.33 -8.11
N ASN A 79 -2.62 -9.31 -8.33
CA ASN A 79 -1.32 -9.06 -8.96
C ASN A 79 -1.48 -8.50 -10.38
N GLY A 80 -2.53 -8.92 -11.10
CA GLY A 80 -2.89 -8.39 -12.41
C GLY A 80 -3.08 -6.88 -12.40
N TRP A 81 -3.67 -6.32 -11.34
CA TRP A 81 -3.85 -4.87 -11.18
C TRP A 81 -2.52 -4.14 -10.94
N THR A 82 -1.48 -4.85 -10.49
CA THR A 82 -0.13 -4.30 -10.33
C THR A 82 0.75 -4.43 -11.57
N GLY A 83 0.23 -5.04 -12.65
CA GLY A 83 0.92 -5.20 -13.93
C GLY A 83 1.46 -6.61 -14.23
N GLU A 84 1.15 -7.62 -13.42
CA GLU A 84 1.55 -9.03 -13.68
C GLU A 84 0.41 -10.01 -13.49
N ASN A 85 0.16 -10.87 -14.48
CA ASN A 85 -0.91 -11.88 -14.40
C ASN A 85 -0.37 -13.26 -13.96
N ARG A 86 0.30 -13.33 -12.82
CA ARG A 86 0.79 -14.59 -12.22
C ARG A 86 0.43 -14.69 -10.75
N LYS A 87 0.28 -15.91 -10.24
CA LYS A 87 0.05 -16.14 -8.81
C LYS A 87 1.24 -15.70 -7.98
N VAL A 88 0.98 -15.13 -6.81
CA VAL A 88 2.01 -14.69 -5.86
C VAL A 88 2.14 -15.75 -4.77
N LYS A 89 3.34 -16.32 -4.59
CA LYS A 89 3.60 -17.22 -3.48
C LYS A 89 3.72 -16.42 -2.19
N LEU A 90 2.69 -16.47 -1.35
CA LEU A 90 2.66 -15.80 -0.05
C LEU A 90 3.45 -16.63 0.98
N ASN A 91 4.64 -16.15 1.37
CA ASN A 91 5.46 -16.83 2.38
C ASN A 91 5.31 -16.14 3.75
N LEU A 92 4.22 -16.44 4.46
CA LEU A 92 3.97 -15.89 5.80
C LEU A 92 5.03 -16.33 6.82
N ALA A 93 5.54 -17.56 6.70
CA ALA A 93 6.58 -18.07 7.58
C ALA A 93 7.86 -17.22 7.46
N GLN A 94 8.20 -16.79 6.25
CA GLN A 94 9.31 -15.87 6.03
C GLN A 94 9.04 -14.49 6.63
N LEU A 95 7.86 -13.92 6.39
CA LEU A 95 7.47 -12.59 6.90
C LEU A 95 7.64 -12.50 8.43
N PHE A 96 7.23 -13.54 9.16
CA PHE A 96 7.28 -13.57 10.63
C PHE A 96 8.51 -14.29 11.20
N SER A 97 9.49 -14.63 10.37
CA SER A 97 10.65 -15.45 10.77
C SER A 97 11.56 -14.82 11.83
N GLN A 98 11.52 -13.48 11.96
CA GLN A 98 12.32 -12.74 12.94
C GLN A 98 11.54 -12.45 14.24
N VAL A 99 10.21 -12.62 14.26
CA VAL A 99 9.36 -12.25 15.40
C VAL A 99 9.75 -12.98 16.70
N PHE A 100 10.12 -14.26 16.61
CA PHE A 100 10.46 -15.07 17.79
C PHE A 100 11.97 -15.08 18.12
N LYS A 101 12.79 -14.36 17.35
CA LYS A 101 14.22 -14.26 17.62
C LYS A 101 14.53 -13.18 18.64
N LYS A 102 15.67 -13.32 19.30
CA LYS A 102 16.20 -12.28 20.19
C LYS A 102 16.85 -11.19 19.33
N HIS A 103 16.57 -9.95 19.69
CA HIS A 103 17.11 -8.76 19.04
C HIS A 103 17.69 -7.83 20.09
N THR A 104 18.73 -7.07 19.73
CA THR A 104 19.37 -6.10 20.62
C THR A 104 18.63 -4.76 20.59
N GLN A 105 18.94 -3.89 21.56
CA GLN A 105 18.42 -2.53 21.55
C GLN A 105 18.96 -1.73 20.36
N GLU A 106 20.22 -1.93 20.00
CA GLU A 106 20.85 -1.27 18.85
C GLU A 106 20.12 -1.60 17.54
N GLU A 107 19.72 -2.86 17.31
CA GLU A 107 18.92 -3.26 16.15
C GLU A 107 17.56 -2.56 16.12
N ALA A 108 16.93 -2.34 17.28
CA ALA A 108 15.69 -1.57 17.36
C ALA A 108 15.94 -0.09 17.03
N ASP A 109 17.00 0.50 17.58
CA ASP A 109 17.34 1.91 17.38
C ASP A 109 17.69 2.21 15.92
N GLU A 110 18.38 1.29 15.23
CA GLU A 110 18.64 1.37 13.79
C GLU A 110 17.37 1.48 12.94
N ILE A 111 16.30 0.79 13.34
CA ILE A 111 14.99 0.91 12.69
C ILE A 111 14.42 2.31 12.92
N PHE A 112 14.45 2.81 14.16
CA PHE A 112 13.90 4.12 14.51
C PHE A 112 14.60 5.31 13.85
N ILE A 113 15.91 5.20 13.62
CA ILE A 113 16.69 6.25 12.93
C ILE A 113 16.55 6.21 11.40
N ALA A 114 15.80 5.26 10.82
CA ALA A 114 15.52 5.24 9.38
C ALA A 114 14.85 6.55 8.90
N GLY A 115 15.03 6.91 7.63
CA GLY A 115 14.42 8.10 7.04
C GLY A 115 15.10 9.43 7.40
N THR A 116 16.33 9.39 7.92
CA THR A 116 17.17 10.58 8.09
C THR A 116 18.11 10.75 6.90
N LYS A 117 18.79 11.91 6.81
CA LYS A 117 19.75 12.20 5.73
C LYS A 117 20.89 11.17 5.66
N THR A 118 21.29 10.59 6.79
CA THR A 118 22.43 9.66 6.87
C THR A 118 22.02 8.19 6.84
N THR A 119 20.73 7.88 7.01
CA THR A 119 20.23 6.49 7.13
C THR A 119 19.34 6.07 5.97
N THR A 120 18.97 7.00 5.08
CA THR A 120 18.25 6.69 3.85
C THR A 120 19.26 6.14 2.82
N PRO A 121 19.14 4.87 2.39
CA PRO A 121 20.05 4.29 1.40
C PRO A 121 19.83 4.87 0.01
N SER A 122 20.86 4.80 -0.85
CA SER A 122 20.68 5.05 -2.29
C SER A 122 19.83 3.94 -2.92
N LEU A 123 19.24 4.19 -4.09
CA LEU A 123 18.38 3.22 -4.78
C LEU A 123 19.10 1.89 -5.07
N GLN A 124 20.41 1.92 -5.37
CA GLN A 124 21.25 0.72 -5.54
C GLN A 124 21.45 -0.06 -4.24
N GLN A 125 21.42 0.60 -3.08
CA GLN A 125 21.64 0.00 -1.76
C GLN A 125 20.34 -0.47 -1.09
N VAL A 126 19.17 -0.14 -1.65
CA VAL A 126 17.88 -0.61 -1.14
C VAL A 126 17.82 -2.14 -1.17
N SER A 127 17.40 -2.76 -0.06
CA SER A 127 17.28 -4.21 0.03
C SER A 127 16.18 -4.73 -0.89
N THR A 128 16.52 -5.73 -1.71
CA THR A 128 15.57 -6.52 -2.51
C THR A 128 15.19 -7.84 -1.83
N SER A 129 15.73 -8.08 -0.64
CA SER A 129 15.40 -9.25 0.16
C SER A 129 13.96 -9.17 0.66
N PRO A 130 13.30 -10.32 0.89
CA PRO A 130 11.98 -10.33 1.50
C PRO A 130 11.95 -9.60 2.84
N VAL A 131 10.88 -8.82 3.07
CA VAL A 131 10.67 -8.08 4.31
C VAL A 131 10.44 -9.04 5.48
N THR A 132 11.05 -8.76 6.62
CA THR A 132 10.97 -9.59 7.84
C THR A 132 10.81 -8.73 9.11
N PRO A 133 9.69 -7.99 9.23
CA PRO A 133 9.46 -7.10 10.37
C PRO A 133 9.33 -7.89 11.68
N TRP A 134 9.79 -7.30 12.79
CA TRP A 134 9.75 -7.93 14.12
C TRP A 134 9.49 -6.93 15.24
N LEU A 135 9.90 -5.67 15.11
CA LEU A 135 9.78 -4.65 16.15
C LEU A 135 8.32 -4.34 16.48
N TYR A 136 7.43 -4.38 15.49
CA TYR A 136 5.99 -4.21 15.68
C TYR A 136 5.41 -5.16 16.74
N SER A 137 5.95 -6.39 16.82
CA SER A 137 5.51 -7.39 17.80
C SER A 137 5.93 -7.03 19.23
N ARG A 138 7.09 -6.37 19.39
CA ARG A 138 7.59 -5.89 20.69
C ARG A 138 6.79 -4.67 21.14
N VAL A 139 6.50 -3.76 20.22
CA VAL A 139 5.62 -2.61 20.46
C VAL A 139 4.22 -3.08 20.84
N LEU A 140 3.68 -4.08 20.15
CA LEU A 140 2.40 -4.69 20.50
C LEU A 140 2.43 -5.34 21.89
N ALA A 141 3.46 -6.12 22.21
CA ALA A 141 3.58 -6.75 23.53
C ALA A 141 3.65 -5.69 24.65
N ALA A 142 4.39 -4.60 24.43
CA ALA A 142 4.49 -3.49 25.38
C ALA A 142 3.15 -2.76 25.56
N THR A 143 2.42 -2.47 24.48
CA THR A 143 1.11 -1.80 24.58
C THR A 143 0.06 -2.71 25.23
N LEU A 144 0.06 -4.01 24.93
CA LEU A 144 -0.82 -4.98 25.59
C LEU A 144 -0.49 -5.14 27.08
N LEU A 145 0.79 -5.09 27.46
CA LEU A 145 1.19 -5.08 28.87
C LEU A 145 0.64 -3.84 29.59
N VAL A 146 0.75 -2.66 28.97
CA VAL A 146 0.16 -1.43 29.52
C VAL A 146 -1.35 -1.56 29.68
N VAL A 147 -2.06 -2.10 28.67
CA VAL A 147 -3.51 -2.38 28.74
C VAL A 147 -3.82 -3.33 29.90
N ALA A 148 -3.06 -4.40 30.09
CA ALA A 148 -3.26 -5.36 31.18
C ALA A 148 -3.03 -4.73 32.57
N LEU A 149 -2.01 -3.89 32.71
CA LEU A 149 -1.74 -3.16 33.95
C LEU A 149 -2.87 -2.16 34.27
N LEU A 150 -3.32 -1.39 33.27
CA LEU A 150 -4.43 -0.45 33.44
C LEU A 150 -5.75 -1.16 33.74
N TRP A 151 -5.99 -2.31 33.11
CA TRP A 151 -7.14 -3.15 33.41
C TRP A 151 -7.11 -3.62 34.87
N THR A 152 -5.94 -4.05 35.36
CA THR A 152 -5.76 -4.46 36.76
C THR A 152 -6.06 -3.28 37.69
N CYS A 153 -5.51 -2.09 37.42
CA CYS A 153 -5.81 -0.89 38.20
C CYS A 153 -7.31 -0.53 38.19
N SER A 154 -7.97 -0.65 37.04
CA SER A 154 -9.38 -0.27 36.88
C SER A 154 -10.34 -1.24 37.57
N PHE A 155 -10.10 -2.55 37.45
CA PHE A 155 -11.07 -3.57 37.84
C PHE A 155 -10.70 -4.35 39.11
N VAL A 156 -9.42 -4.49 39.43
CA VAL A 156 -8.98 -5.15 40.67
C VAL A 156 -8.86 -4.16 41.81
N PHE A 157 -8.33 -2.96 41.53
CA PHE A 157 -8.17 -1.89 42.51
C PHE A 157 -9.28 -0.82 42.45
N GLU A 158 -10.28 -1.02 41.60
CA GLU A 158 -11.46 -0.13 41.45
C GLU A 158 -11.09 1.35 41.17
N ASN A 159 -9.93 1.60 40.53
CA ASN A 159 -9.46 2.96 40.26
C ASN A 159 -10.07 3.52 38.96
N THR A 160 -11.11 4.33 39.12
CA THR A 160 -11.86 4.96 38.02
C THR A 160 -11.03 5.92 37.16
N TYR A 161 -9.96 6.53 37.68
CA TYR A 161 -9.08 7.39 36.88
C TYR A 161 -8.34 6.59 35.80
N THR A 162 -8.00 5.33 36.09
CA THR A 162 -7.28 4.47 35.13
C THR A 162 -8.17 3.94 34.01
N LEU A 163 -9.50 4.06 34.13
CA LEU A 163 -10.44 3.61 33.11
C LEU A 163 -10.29 4.42 31.81
N ILE A 164 -10.15 5.75 31.90
CA ILE A 164 -9.96 6.60 30.71
C ILE A 164 -8.65 6.23 30.01
N SER A 165 -7.57 6.00 30.77
CA SER A 165 -6.31 5.54 30.21
C SER A 165 -6.45 4.17 29.55
N LEU A 166 -7.16 3.23 30.19
CA LEU A 166 -7.41 1.90 29.63
C LEU A 166 -8.13 1.99 28.27
N ILE A 167 -9.14 2.85 28.18
CA ILE A 167 -9.87 3.12 26.93
C ILE A 167 -8.90 3.59 25.83
N PHE A 168 -8.07 4.59 26.14
CA PHE A 168 -7.13 5.16 25.18
C PHE A 168 -6.10 4.13 24.71
N PHE A 169 -5.43 3.44 25.63
CA PHE A 169 -4.40 2.46 25.27
C PHE A 169 -4.98 1.24 24.56
N SER A 170 -6.21 0.82 24.88
CA SER A 170 -6.89 -0.27 24.17
C SER A 170 -7.22 0.12 22.72
N GLY A 171 -7.64 1.37 22.48
CA GLY A 171 -7.90 1.87 21.13
C GLY A 171 -6.64 1.99 20.27
N PHE A 172 -5.50 2.30 20.89
CA PHE A 172 -4.23 2.57 20.20
C PHE A 172 -3.31 1.35 20.03
N ALA A 173 -3.46 0.29 20.83
CA ALA A 173 -2.51 -0.83 20.86
C ALA A 173 -2.24 -1.48 19.48
N ILE A 174 -3.31 -1.90 18.78
CA ILE A 174 -3.19 -2.51 17.44
C ILE A 174 -2.82 -1.48 16.37
N PRO A 175 -3.47 -0.29 16.28
CA PRO A 175 -3.09 0.71 15.29
C PRO A 175 -1.63 1.16 15.36
N VAL A 176 -1.07 1.33 16.57
CA VAL A 176 0.35 1.66 16.74
C VAL A 176 1.24 0.50 16.30
N ALA A 177 0.89 -0.74 16.64
CA ALA A 177 1.64 -1.91 16.14
C ALA A 177 1.62 -1.99 14.61
N LEU A 178 0.47 -1.74 13.96
CA LEU A 178 0.38 -1.71 12.49
C LEU A 178 1.22 -0.58 11.89
N LEU A 179 1.23 0.61 12.50
CA LEU A 179 2.09 1.71 12.06
C LEU A 179 3.56 1.26 12.02
N ILE A 180 4.04 0.60 13.09
CA ILE A 180 5.41 0.08 13.15
C ILE A 180 5.64 -1.05 12.14
N PHE A 181 4.68 -1.95 11.95
CA PHE A 181 4.77 -3.00 10.93
C PHE A 181 4.98 -2.42 9.52
N PHE A 182 4.18 -1.43 9.13
CA PHE A 182 4.34 -0.79 7.82
C PHE A 182 5.60 0.07 7.73
N PHE A 183 6.05 0.64 8.86
CA PHE A 183 7.30 1.38 8.94
C PHE A 183 8.51 0.46 8.69
N GLU A 184 8.57 -0.70 9.35
CA GLU A 184 9.59 -1.73 9.11
C GLU A 184 9.54 -2.31 7.69
N THR A 185 8.34 -2.39 7.12
CA THR A 185 8.12 -2.90 5.76
C THR A 185 8.60 -1.91 4.69
N ASN A 186 8.81 -0.63 5.03
CA ASN A 186 9.34 0.37 4.10
C ASN A 186 10.85 0.20 3.84
N VAL A 187 11.19 -0.69 2.91
CA VAL A 187 12.59 -1.01 2.56
C VAL A 187 13.39 0.17 2.00
N TYR A 188 12.73 1.20 1.45
CA TYR A 188 13.41 2.42 0.99
C TYR A 188 13.95 3.26 2.15
N LYS A 189 13.47 3.06 3.39
CA LYS A 189 13.91 3.78 4.59
C LYS A 189 14.01 5.31 4.39
N ASN A 190 13.07 5.87 3.63
CA ASN A 190 13.04 7.27 3.18
C ASN A 190 11.95 8.11 3.87
N ILE A 191 11.23 7.52 4.81
CA ILE A 191 10.24 8.19 5.67
C ILE A 191 10.72 7.98 7.10
N SER A 192 10.90 9.06 7.86
CA SER A 192 11.33 8.96 9.25
C SER A 192 10.18 8.56 10.17
N ILE A 193 10.49 7.97 11.32
CA ILE A 193 9.47 7.63 12.31
C ILE A 193 8.69 8.88 12.75
N PHE A 194 9.34 10.03 12.84
CA PHE A 194 8.67 11.30 13.17
C PHE A 194 7.64 11.70 12.12
N GLU A 195 7.95 11.55 10.82
CA GLU A 195 6.96 11.79 9.77
C GLU A 195 5.84 10.75 9.80
N ALA A 196 6.15 9.47 10.02
CA ALA A 196 5.16 8.40 10.14
C ALA A 196 4.18 8.64 11.30
N VAL A 197 4.70 8.98 12.49
CA VAL A 197 3.89 9.33 13.67
C VAL A 197 3.09 10.61 13.44
N LYS A 198 3.65 11.65 12.80
CA LYS A 198 2.88 12.84 12.44
C LYS A 198 1.75 12.53 11.47
N THR A 199 1.99 11.70 10.46
CA THR A 199 0.94 11.26 9.53
C THR A 199 -0.13 10.43 10.25
N PHE A 200 0.26 9.58 11.20
CA PHE A 200 -0.67 8.85 12.04
C PHE A 200 -1.56 9.77 12.88
N ILE A 201 -0.98 10.68 13.66
CA ILE A 201 -1.74 11.57 14.55
C ILE A 201 -2.54 12.60 13.75
N ILE A 202 -1.85 13.44 12.97
CA ILE A 202 -2.46 14.58 12.27
C ILE A 202 -3.28 14.09 11.09
N GLY A 203 -2.74 13.15 10.30
CA GLY A 203 -3.46 12.59 9.15
C GLY A 203 -4.68 11.79 9.57
N GLY A 204 -4.58 10.99 10.64
CA GLY A 204 -5.74 10.31 11.24
C GLY A 204 -6.84 11.29 11.65
N ALA A 205 -6.50 12.32 12.44
CA ALA A 205 -7.46 13.33 12.87
C ALA A 205 -8.08 14.12 11.70
N LEU A 206 -7.26 14.54 10.72
CA LEU A 206 -7.74 15.22 9.52
C LEU A 206 -8.65 14.32 8.68
N SER A 207 -8.39 13.01 8.65
CA SER A 207 -9.24 12.08 7.90
C SER A 207 -10.61 11.89 8.54
N LEU A 208 -10.72 11.94 9.87
CA LEU A 208 -12.03 12.02 10.54
C LEU A 208 -12.79 13.27 10.13
N VAL A 209 -12.15 14.44 10.19
CA VAL A 209 -12.78 15.70 9.75
C VAL A 209 -13.21 15.62 8.28
N SER A 210 -12.35 15.08 7.42
CA SER A 210 -12.67 14.90 6.00
C SER A 210 -13.86 13.97 5.80
N THR A 211 -13.93 12.86 6.53
CA THR A 211 -15.07 11.92 6.49
C THR A 211 -16.35 12.59 6.98
N MET A 212 -16.30 13.38 8.06
CA MET A 212 -17.46 14.12 8.56
C MET A 212 -17.99 15.12 7.54
N ILE A 213 -17.10 15.86 6.85
CA ILE A 213 -17.50 16.74 5.74
C ILE A 213 -18.15 15.92 4.61
N MET A 214 -17.58 14.78 4.25
CA MET A 214 -18.16 13.91 3.22
C MET A 214 -19.55 13.40 3.61
N TYR A 215 -19.80 13.08 4.88
CA TYR A 215 -21.14 12.73 5.37
C TYR A 215 -22.16 13.86 5.20
N THR A 216 -21.76 15.13 5.31
CA THR A 216 -22.69 16.26 5.06
C THR A 216 -23.13 16.36 3.60
N ILE A 217 -22.35 15.81 2.67
CA ILE A 217 -22.60 15.86 1.23
C ILE A 217 -23.41 14.64 0.78
N PHE A 218 -23.03 13.46 1.24
CA PHE A 218 -23.57 12.18 0.76
C PHE A 218 -24.62 11.56 1.69
N GLY A 219 -24.77 12.09 2.92
CA GLY A 219 -25.62 11.55 3.97
C GLY A 219 -24.99 10.35 4.68
N SER A 220 -25.52 10.02 5.86
CA SER A 220 -25.20 8.78 6.57
C SER A 220 -26.04 7.63 6.00
N GLY A 221 -25.40 6.50 5.70
CA GLY A 221 -26.09 5.31 5.20
C GLY A 221 -27.05 4.70 6.24
N ASN A 222 -28.05 3.94 5.78
CA ASN A 222 -28.88 3.08 6.65
C ASN A 222 -28.19 1.71 6.90
N PHE A 223 -28.72 0.88 7.79
CA PHE A 223 -28.24 -0.51 8.03
C PHE A 223 -28.45 -1.50 6.85
N SER A 224 -28.90 -1.02 5.67
CA SER A 224 -28.99 -1.85 4.48
C SER A 224 -27.60 -2.07 3.86
N LEU A 225 -27.42 -3.13 3.08
CA LEU A 225 -26.15 -3.38 2.37
C LEU A 225 -25.71 -2.18 1.52
N LEU A 226 -26.66 -1.48 0.88
CA LEU A 226 -26.38 -0.27 0.11
C LEU A 226 -25.91 0.88 1.01
N GLY A 227 -26.50 1.03 2.20
CA GLY A 227 -26.07 2.04 3.17
C GLY A 227 -24.69 1.74 3.75
N ALA A 228 -24.37 0.47 4.03
CA ALA A 228 -23.04 0.05 4.47
C ALA A 228 -21.97 0.28 3.39
N LEU A 229 -22.27 0.01 2.12
CA LEU A 229 -21.38 0.36 1.00
C LEU A 229 -21.21 1.87 0.83
N LEU A 230 -22.26 2.67 1.08
CA LEU A 230 -22.17 4.13 1.08
C LEU A 230 -21.27 4.64 2.22
N ILE A 231 -21.38 4.06 3.42
CA ILE A 231 -20.48 4.34 4.55
C ILE A 231 -19.03 4.05 4.14
N GLY A 232 -18.76 2.84 3.61
CA GLY A 232 -17.44 2.48 3.11
C GLY A 232 -16.92 3.43 2.03
N PHE A 233 -17.78 3.84 1.09
CA PHE A 233 -17.42 4.83 0.07
C PHE A 233 -17.03 6.18 0.68
N VAL A 234 -17.88 6.72 1.56
CA VAL A 234 -17.69 8.03 2.18
C VAL A 234 -16.40 8.05 3.00
N GLU A 235 -16.22 7.07 3.87
CA GLU A 235 -15.07 7.06 4.77
C GLU A 235 -13.75 6.80 4.04
N GLU A 236 -13.71 5.85 3.11
CA GLU A 236 -12.47 5.52 2.40
C GLU A 236 -12.08 6.66 1.45
N THR A 237 -13.06 7.39 0.91
CA THR A 237 -12.78 8.63 0.16
C THR A 237 -12.24 9.73 1.07
N GLY A 238 -12.83 9.94 2.25
CA GLY A 238 -12.35 10.92 3.24
C GLY A 238 -10.89 10.66 3.64
N LYS A 239 -10.53 9.41 3.91
CA LYS A 239 -9.15 9.00 4.19
C LYS A 239 -8.23 9.20 2.97
N LEU A 240 -8.69 8.80 1.78
CA LEU A 240 -7.94 8.94 0.53
C LEU A 240 -7.55 10.39 0.25
N LEU A 241 -8.42 11.37 0.50
CA LEU A 241 -8.10 12.79 0.32
C LEU A 241 -6.87 13.22 1.14
N ILE A 242 -6.77 12.73 2.37
CA ILE A 242 -5.63 13.00 3.25
C ILE A 242 -4.37 12.26 2.77
N VAL A 243 -4.51 11.01 2.30
CA VAL A 243 -3.40 10.27 1.69
C VAL A 243 -2.86 11.01 0.47
N LEU A 244 -3.74 11.49 -0.42
CA LEU A 244 -3.37 12.28 -1.60
C LEU A 244 -2.62 13.56 -1.20
N TYR A 245 -3.06 14.24 -0.14
CA TYR A 245 -2.35 15.41 0.39
C TYR A 245 -0.90 15.07 0.77
N TYR A 246 -0.67 14.02 1.57
CA TYR A 246 0.68 13.65 2.00
C TYR A 246 1.55 13.14 0.84
N VAL A 247 0.99 12.29 -0.03
CA VAL A 247 1.69 11.76 -1.21
C VAL A 247 2.19 12.90 -2.10
N ASN A 248 1.38 13.93 -2.31
CA ASN A 248 1.75 15.07 -3.13
C ASN A 248 2.70 16.03 -2.42
N LYS A 249 2.43 16.38 -1.16
CA LYS A 249 3.28 17.31 -0.40
C LYS A 249 4.71 16.81 -0.24
N LYS A 250 4.88 15.49 -0.10
CA LYS A 250 6.19 14.85 0.12
C LYS A 250 6.77 14.20 -1.14
N ASN A 251 6.08 14.29 -2.28
CA ASN A 251 6.46 13.67 -3.55
C ASN A 251 6.76 12.17 -3.45
N TYR A 252 5.99 11.43 -2.65
CA TYR A 252 6.17 9.99 -2.55
C TYR A 252 5.86 9.32 -3.90
N SER A 253 6.76 8.45 -4.36
CA SER A 253 6.71 7.85 -5.70
C SER A 253 6.83 6.31 -5.73
N HIS A 254 7.09 5.66 -4.59
CA HIS A 254 7.25 4.20 -4.50
C HIS A 254 6.13 3.50 -3.74
N ILE A 255 5.82 2.26 -4.12
CA ILE A 255 4.72 1.48 -3.55
C ILE A 255 4.80 1.39 -2.02
N PHE A 256 6.00 1.15 -1.47
CA PHE A 256 6.21 1.08 -0.02
C PHE A 256 5.98 2.41 0.70
N ASN A 257 6.26 3.56 0.07
CA ASN A 257 5.91 4.86 0.62
C ASN A 257 4.38 5.01 0.71
N GLY A 258 3.67 4.60 -0.34
CA GLY A 258 2.21 4.60 -0.40
C GLY A 258 1.59 3.70 0.67
N LEU A 259 2.11 2.49 0.84
CA LEU A 259 1.69 1.56 1.90
C LEU A 259 1.84 2.20 3.28
N LEU A 260 3.02 2.75 3.61
CA LEU A 260 3.28 3.33 4.92
C LEU A 260 2.41 4.56 5.21
N VAL A 261 2.31 5.50 4.26
CA VAL A 261 1.52 6.74 4.46
C VAL A 261 0.04 6.44 4.54
N GLY A 262 -0.47 5.56 3.65
CA GLY A 262 -1.85 5.11 3.68
C GLY A 262 -2.17 4.40 5.00
N ALA A 263 -1.32 3.46 5.41
CA ALA A 263 -1.53 2.74 6.66
C ALA A 263 -1.42 3.64 7.89
N ALA A 264 -0.54 4.64 7.89
CA ALA A 264 -0.44 5.61 8.98
C ALA A 264 -1.74 6.42 9.13
N VAL A 265 -2.30 6.95 8.03
CA VAL A 265 -3.59 7.67 8.05
C VAL A 265 -4.71 6.74 8.54
N GLY A 266 -4.83 5.54 7.97
CA GLY A 266 -5.88 4.58 8.32
C GLY A 266 -5.77 4.06 9.76
N ALA A 267 -4.55 3.81 10.25
CA ALA A 267 -4.31 3.43 11.63
C ALA A 267 -4.64 4.57 12.60
N GLY A 268 -4.29 5.82 12.25
CA GLY A 268 -4.68 6.99 13.03
C GLY A 268 -6.19 7.15 13.13
N PHE A 269 -6.89 7.03 12.00
CA PHE A 269 -8.36 7.00 11.95
C PHE A 269 -8.93 5.92 12.89
N ALA A 270 -8.45 4.68 12.77
CA ALA A 270 -8.89 3.56 13.61
C ALA A 270 -8.63 3.80 15.10
N ALA A 271 -7.47 4.37 15.47
CA ALA A 271 -7.12 4.62 16.86
C ALA A 271 -8.10 5.59 17.53
N PHE A 272 -8.42 6.71 16.87
CA PHE A 272 -9.36 7.69 17.37
C PHE A 272 -10.81 7.17 17.37
N GLU A 273 -11.20 6.46 16.31
CA GLU A 273 -12.54 5.88 16.21
C GLU A 273 -12.77 4.84 17.33
N ASN A 274 -11.82 3.92 17.53
CA ASN A 274 -11.90 2.90 18.57
C ASN A 274 -12.10 3.52 19.96
N VAL A 275 -11.40 4.62 20.28
CA VAL A 275 -11.56 5.34 21.55
C VAL A 275 -13.00 5.85 21.72
N GLY A 276 -13.60 6.41 20.67
CA GLY A 276 -15.00 6.87 20.66
C GLY A 276 -15.99 5.73 20.92
N TYR A 277 -15.80 4.59 20.24
CA TYR A 277 -16.66 3.41 20.44
C TYR A 277 -16.59 2.88 21.88
N VAL A 278 -15.43 2.96 22.54
CA VAL A 278 -15.35 2.51 23.94
C VAL A 278 -16.16 3.40 24.87
N ALA A 279 -16.14 4.72 24.62
CA ALA A 279 -16.87 5.68 25.42
C ALA A 279 -18.39 5.49 25.28
N GLU A 280 -18.87 5.10 24.09
CA GLU A 280 -20.30 4.95 23.79
C GLU A 280 -20.86 3.56 24.11
N TYR A 281 -20.15 2.49 23.74
CA TYR A 281 -20.64 1.10 23.81
C TYR A 281 -19.99 0.25 24.91
N GLY A 282 -19.04 0.83 25.64
CA GLY A 282 -18.35 0.17 26.75
C GLY A 282 -17.20 -0.76 26.35
N LEU A 283 -16.45 -1.20 27.37
CA LEU A 283 -15.15 -1.85 27.20
C LEU A 283 -15.21 -3.20 26.47
N LYS A 284 -16.30 -3.97 26.59
CA LYS A 284 -16.41 -5.29 25.94
C LYS A 284 -16.42 -5.19 24.41
N ILE A 285 -17.24 -4.29 23.86
CA ILE A 285 -17.34 -4.06 22.42
C ILE A 285 -16.05 -3.42 21.90
N ALA A 286 -15.48 -2.50 22.67
CA ALA A 286 -14.21 -1.87 22.37
C ALA A 286 -13.05 -2.85 22.21
N ILE A 287 -12.86 -3.77 23.15
CA ILE A 287 -11.77 -4.75 23.08
C ILE A 287 -11.91 -5.59 21.81
N LEU A 288 -13.12 -6.06 21.50
CA LEU A 288 -13.37 -6.81 20.26
C LEU A 288 -13.00 -5.98 19.02
N ARG A 289 -13.45 -4.71 18.95
CA ARG A 289 -13.13 -3.80 17.84
C ARG A 289 -11.62 -3.55 17.72
N SER A 290 -10.95 -3.28 18.83
CA SER A 290 -9.50 -3.08 18.88
C SER A 290 -8.74 -4.28 18.32
N PHE A 291 -9.12 -5.52 18.69
CA PHE A 291 -8.50 -6.73 18.11
C PHE A 291 -8.79 -6.88 16.62
N THR A 292 -10.04 -6.65 16.20
CA THR A 292 -10.43 -6.76 14.79
C THR A 292 -9.80 -5.66 13.91
N SER A 293 -9.27 -4.59 14.50
CA SER A 293 -8.59 -3.50 13.77
C SER A 293 -7.35 -3.97 12.98
N ILE A 294 -6.83 -5.17 13.26
CA ILE A 294 -5.77 -5.80 12.46
C ILE A 294 -6.17 -5.99 10.99
N GLY A 295 -7.47 -6.05 10.70
CA GLY A 295 -8.03 -6.33 9.37
C GLY A 295 -8.79 -5.19 8.70
N SER A 296 -8.78 -3.97 9.26
CA SER A 296 -9.65 -2.87 8.81
C SER A 296 -8.90 -1.64 8.27
N HIS A 297 -9.20 -0.44 8.77
CA HIS A 297 -8.85 0.84 8.14
C HIS A 297 -7.35 0.99 7.80
N ALA A 298 -6.44 0.55 8.65
CA ALA A 298 -5.00 0.66 8.40
C ALA A 298 -4.59 -0.07 7.11
N ILE A 299 -5.03 -1.32 6.94
CA ILE A 299 -4.68 -2.09 5.73
C ILE A 299 -5.43 -1.59 4.51
N TRP A 300 -6.69 -1.17 4.65
CA TRP A 300 -7.50 -0.64 3.56
C TRP A 300 -6.94 0.67 3.01
N THR A 301 -6.65 1.63 3.89
CA THR A 301 -6.06 2.90 3.49
C THR A 301 -4.62 2.71 3.00
N GLY A 302 -3.87 1.73 3.54
CA GLY A 302 -2.57 1.30 3.02
C GLY A 302 -2.64 0.80 1.57
N ILE A 303 -3.65 -0.02 1.24
CA ILE A 303 -3.92 -0.48 -0.14
C ILE A 303 -4.15 0.72 -1.06
N LEU A 304 -4.98 1.69 -0.67
CA LEU A 304 -5.25 2.88 -1.48
C LEU A 304 -4.00 3.75 -1.68
N GLY A 305 -3.19 3.93 -0.63
CA GLY A 305 -1.94 4.67 -0.70
C GLY A 305 -0.93 4.02 -1.65
N ALA A 306 -0.79 2.70 -1.59
CA ALA A 306 0.02 1.94 -2.53
C ALA A 306 -0.49 2.05 -3.97
N ALA A 307 -1.80 1.90 -4.15
CA ALA A 307 -2.45 1.96 -5.46
C ALA A 307 -2.23 3.31 -6.13
N ILE A 308 -2.40 4.43 -5.42
CA ILE A 308 -2.20 5.74 -6.04
C ILE A 308 -0.73 6.01 -6.37
N VAL A 309 0.19 5.64 -5.49
CA VAL A 309 1.63 5.87 -5.73
C VAL A 309 2.12 5.03 -6.91
N MET A 310 1.62 3.81 -7.07
CA MET A 310 1.89 2.95 -8.24
C MET A 310 1.52 3.60 -9.57
N ILE A 311 0.43 4.38 -9.63
CA ILE A 311 0.00 5.13 -10.82
C ILE A 311 0.79 6.43 -10.96
N LYS A 312 0.96 7.16 -9.87
CA LYS A 312 1.64 8.46 -9.84
C LYS A 312 3.11 8.32 -10.23
N ARG A 313 3.84 7.38 -9.61
CA ARG A 313 5.30 7.26 -9.69
C ARG A 313 5.96 8.62 -9.44
N ASP A 314 6.97 8.98 -10.23
CA ASP A 314 7.67 10.27 -10.14
C ASP A 314 6.91 11.45 -10.78
N ARG A 315 5.73 11.21 -11.36
CA ARG A 315 4.90 12.28 -11.93
C ARG A 315 4.22 13.09 -10.82
N LYS A 316 3.87 14.34 -11.13
CA LYS A 316 2.93 15.11 -10.29
C LYS A 316 1.55 14.47 -10.39
N PHE A 317 0.81 14.47 -9.28
CA PHE A 317 -0.54 13.94 -9.29
C PHE A 317 -1.44 14.75 -10.23
N ASN A 318 -2.26 14.01 -10.98
CA ASN A 318 -3.32 14.53 -11.82
C ASN A 318 -4.61 13.76 -11.49
N GLY A 319 -5.76 14.43 -11.50
CA GLY A 319 -7.07 13.82 -11.22
C GLY A 319 -7.39 12.65 -12.15
N GLU A 320 -6.90 12.66 -13.40
CA GLU A 320 -7.04 11.54 -14.34
C GLU A 320 -6.43 10.24 -13.83
N MET A 321 -5.45 10.29 -12.92
CA MET A 321 -4.86 9.10 -12.31
C MET A 321 -5.86 8.32 -11.45
N LEU A 322 -6.91 8.98 -10.93
CA LEU A 322 -7.99 8.35 -10.18
C LEU A 322 -8.95 7.57 -11.10
N LEU A 323 -8.89 7.81 -12.42
CA LEU A 323 -9.68 7.10 -13.42
C LEU A 323 -8.93 5.88 -14.00
N ASP A 324 -7.67 5.65 -13.61
CA ASP A 324 -6.93 4.46 -14.03
C ASP A 324 -7.63 3.20 -13.48
N HIS A 325 -7.94 2.25 -14.37
CA HIS A 325 -8.65 1.02 -14.01
C HIS A 325 -7.98 0.23 -12.88
N ARG A 326 -6.64 0.28 -12.78
CA ARG A 326 -5.91 -0.41 -11.71
C ARG A 326 -6.19 0.25 -10.36
N PHE A 327 -6.23 1.58 -10.31
CA PHE A 327 -6.59 2.31 -9.10
C PHE A 327 -8.06 2.05 -8.72
N ILE A 328 -8.97 2.14 -9.68
CA ILE A 328 -10.40 1.88 -9.48
C ILE A 328 -10.62 0.48 -8.88
N ASN A 329 -9.92 -0.54 -9.36
CA ASN A 329 -10.07 -1.90 -8.83
C ASN A 329 -9.68 -2.00 -7.35
N PHE A 330 -8.57 -1.37 -6.93
CA PHE A 330 -8.17 -1.33 -5.52
C PHE A 330 -9.13 -0.47 -4.68
N TYR A 331 -9.61 0.63 -5.23
CA TYR A 331 -10.59 1.49 -4.57
C TYR A 331 -11.90 0.76 -4.31
N LEU A 332 -12.46 0.11 -5.33
CA LEU A 332 -13.67 -0.70 -5.19
C LEU A 332 -13.47 -1.88 -4.24
N LEU A 333 -12.31 -2.56 -4.28
CA LEU A 333 -11.99 -3.61 -3.32
C LEU A 333 -12.11 -3.09 -1.88
N VAL A 334 -11.49 -1.95 -1.58
CA VAL A 334 -11.49 -1.36 -0.25
C VAL A 334 -12.89 -0.91 0.19
N VAL A 335 -13.64 -0.24 -0.67
CA VAL A 335 -15.04 0.17 -0.39
C VAL A 335 -15.93 -1.04 -0.11
N ILE A 336 -15.78 -2.13 -0.87
CA ILE A 336 -16.52 -3.36 -0.66
C ILE A 336 -16.10 -4.05 0.64
N LEU A 337 -14.79 -4.14 0.92
CA LEU A 337 -14.31 -4.73 2.18
C LEU A 337 -14.86 -3.99 3.38
N HIS A 338 -14.87 -2.66 3.34
CA HIS A 338 -15.43 -1.82 4.40
C HIS A 338 -16.95 -1.96 4.49
N GLY A 339 -17.69 -1.81 3.39
CA GLY A 339 -19.14 -1.94 3.44
C GLY A 339 -19.61 -3.33 3.91
N LEU A 340 -18.89 -4.41 3.56
CA LEU A 340 -19.18 -5.75 4.09
C LEU A 340 -18.77 -5.92 5.56
N TRP A 341 -17.80 -5.15 6.05
CA TRP A 341 -17.42 -5.13 7.46
C TRP A 341 -18.57 -4.63 8.32
N ASP A 342 -19.17 -3.50 7.90
CA ASP A 342 -20.26 -2.82 8.62
C ASP A 342 -21.64 -3.44 8.35
N ALA A 343 -21.82 -4.15 7.24
CA ALA A 343 -23.07 -4.82 6.94
C ALA A 343 -23.39 -5.92 7.96
N ASP A 344 -24.62 -5.93 8.47
CA ASP A 344 -25.12 -6.99 9.36
C ASP A 344 -25.56 -8.21 8.53
N ILE A 345 -24.57 -8.98 8.06
CA ILE A 345 -24.77 -10.13 7.17
C ILE A 345 -24.02 -11.37 7.70
N PHE A 346 -24.69 -12.53 7.73
CA PHE A 346 -24.14 -13.84 8.13
C PHE A 346 -23.48 -13.85 9.53
N ASN A 347 -22.72 -14.92 9.83
CA ASN A 347 -21.99 -15.03 11.10
C ASN A 347 -20.85 -14.01 11.17
N ASN A 348 -20.96 -13.06 12.10
CA ASN A 348 -20.03 -11.95 12.26
C ASN A 348 -18.56 -12.38 12.43
N LEU A 349 -18.25 -13.46 13.14
CA LEU A 349 -16.85 -13.86 13.34
C LEU A 349 -16.21 -14.36 12.03
N ILE A 350 -16.89 -15.26 11.31
CA ILE A 350 -16.40 -15.83 10.04
C ILE A 350 -16.24 -14.71 9.00
N LYS A 351 -17.22 -13.79 8.94
CA LYS A 351 -17.19 -12.60 8.08
C LYS A 351 -15.93 -11.77 8.33
N LEU A 352 -15.70 -11.35 9.57
CA LEU A 352 -14.56 -10.50 9.94
C LEU A 352 -13.23 -11.20 9.67
N MET A 353 -13.13 -12.50 9.93
CA MET A 353 -11.94 -13.30 9.59
C MET A 353 -11.69 -13.34 8.07
N ALA A 354 -12.73 -13.61 7.27
CA ALA A 354 -12.60 -13.68 5.82
C ALA A 354 -12.19 -12.32 5.20
N LEU A 355 -12.80 -11.22 5.66
CA LEU A 355 -12.46 -9.86 5.23
C LEU A 355 -11.03 -9.47 5.62
N THR A 356 -10.62 -9.84 6.84
CA THR A 356 -9.23 -9.65 7.33
C THR A 356 -8.25 -10.37 6.41
N VAL A 357 -8.49 -11.66 6.11
CA VAL A 357 -7.64 -12.43 5.20
C VAL A 357 -7.59 -11.80 3.81
N ALA A 358 -8.73 -11.36 3.27
CA ALA A 358 -8.79 -10.73 1.95
C ALA A 358 -7.96 -9.43 1.88
N GLY A 359 -8.07 -8.56 2.90
CA GLY A 359 -7.27 -7.34 2.99
C GLY A 359 -5.78 -7.63 3.11
N TRP A 360 -5.39 -8.60 3.95
CA TRP A 360 -3.97 -8.98 4.09
C TRP A 360 -3.40 -9.63 2.84
N VAL A 361 -4.18 -10.42 2.10
CA VAL A 361 -3.75 -10.93 0.79
C VAL A 361 -3.43 -9.78 -0.17
N ALA A 362 -4.25 -8.73 -0.21
CA ALA A 362 -3.98 -7.56 -1.03
C ALA A 362 -2.69 -6.82 -0.59
N ILE A 363 -2.48 -6.64 0.72
CA ILE A 363 -1.23 -6.07 1.26
C ILE A 363 -0.01 -6.89 0.85
N LEU A 364 -0.06 -8.22 0.99
CA LEU A 364 1.09 -9.07 0.65
C LEU A 364 1.40 -9.07 -0.85
N VAL A 365 0.37 -8.99 -1.70
CA VAL A 365 0.55 -8.81 -3.15
C VAL A 365 1.20 -7.45 -3.45
N LEU A 366 0.80 -6.38 -2.76
CA LEU A 366 1.41 -5.06 -2.91
C LEU A 366 2.86 -5.01 -2.39
N ILE A 367 3.18 -5.69 -1.30
CA ILE A 367 4.56 -5.87 -0.82
C ILE A 367 5.40 -6.59 -1.88
N HIS A 368 4.86 -7.64 -2.49
CA HIS A 368 5.52 -8.34 -3.58
C HIS A 368 5.74 -7.43 -4.79
N ALA A 369 4.73 -6.63 -5.16
CA ALA A 369 4.83 -5.65 -6.24
C ALA A 369 5.87 -4.55 -5.93
N GLY A 370 5.98 -4.11 -4.67
CA GLY A 370 7.00 -3.15 -4.22
C GLY A 370 8.43 -3.72 -4.29
N LEU A 371 8.63 -4.97 -3.88
CA LEU A 371 9.94 -5.64 -4.05
C LEU A 371 10.31 -5.82 -5.52
N ARG A 372 9.32 -6.08 -6.38
CA ARG A 372 9.51 -6.12 -7.84
C ARG A 372 9.88 -4.76 -8.42
N GLU A 373 9.21 -3.69 -7.98
CA GLU A 373 9.52 -2.31 -8.39
C GLU A 373 10.99 -1.96 -8.14
N ILE A 374 11.54 -2.30 -6.97
CA ILE A 374 12.94 -2.02 -6.63
C ILE A 374 13.90 -2.76 -7.56
N LYS A 375 13.66 -4.05 -7.82
CA LYS A 375 14.49 -4.85 -8.73
C LYS A 375 14.53 -4.25 -10.13
N GLN A 376 13.39 -3.74 -10.62
CA GLN A 376 13.30 -3.07 -11.92
C GLN A 376 14.08 -1.76 -11.92
N ILE A 377 13.97 -0.95 -10.87
CA ILE A 377 14.71 0.30 -10.75
C ILE A 377 16.22 0.03 -10.73
N GLN A 378 16.68 -0.93 -9.93
CA GLN A 378 18.10 -1.29 -9.84
C GLN A 378 18.65 -1.80 -11.17
N HIS A 379 17.91 -2.67 -11.87
CA HIS A 379 18.29 -3.14 -13.21
C HIS A 379 18.46 -2.00 -14.20
N ASN A 380 17.50 -1.08 -14.27
CA ASN A 380 17.55 0.06 -15.18
C ASN A 380 18.71 1.02 -14.87
N LEU A 381 19.07 1.17 -13.59
CA LEU A 381 20.22 1.98 -13.18
C LEU A 381 21.54 1.34 -13.65
N THR A 382 21.69 0.02 -13.47
CA THR A 382 22.89 -0.71 -13.92
C THR A 382 23.02 -0.71 -15.45
N GLU A 383 21.93 -0.89 -16.19
CA GLU A 383 21.96 -0.79 -17.66
C GLU A 383 22.35 0.61 -18.14
N LYS A 384 21.86 1.66 -17.46
CA LYS A 384 22.22 3.04 -17.79
C LYS A 384 23.70 3.32 -17.54
N GLU A 385 24.23 2.86 -16.41
CA GLU A 385 25.66 2.96 -16.08
C GLU A 385 26.53 2.19 -17.11
N ALA A 386 26.08 1.02 -17.58
CA ALA A 386 26.79 0.26 -18.61
C ALA A 386 26.83 1.01 -19.96
N ASN A 387 25.69 1.55 -20.40
CA ASN A 387 25.61 2.29 -21.67
C ASN A 387 26.43 3.60 -21.64
N GLU A 388 26.42 4.33 -20.51
CA GLU A 388 27.23 5.54 -20.35
C GLU A 388 28.74 5.24 -20.39
N ASN A 389 29.16 4.07 -19.91
CA ASN A 389 30.57 3.65 -19.99
C ASN A 389 30.98 3.21 -21.40
N GLU A 390 30.09 2.60 -22.17
CA GLU A 390 30.35 2.23 -23.58
C GLU A 390 30.43 3.45 -24.50
N GLU A 391 29.69 4.53 -24.24
CA GLU A 391 29.77 5.78 -25.01
C GLU A 391 31.06 6.59 -24.75
N MET A 392 31.74 6.34 -23.62
CA MET A 392 33.01 7.01 -23.27
C MET A 392 34.27 6.23 -23.71
N SER A 393 34.13 4.96 -24.08
CA SER A 393 35.21 4.10 -24.59
C SER A 393 35.28 4.11 -26.11
#